data_AF-A0A9D7QPB9-F1
#
_entry.id   AF-A0A9D7QPB9-F1
#
_cell.length_a   1.000
_cell.length_b   1.000
_cell.length_c   1.000
_cell.angle_alpha   90.00
_cell.angle_beta   90.00
_cell.angle_gamma   90.00
#
_symmetry.space_group_name_H-M   'P 1'
#
loop_
_entity.id
_entity.type
_entity.pdbx_description
1 polymer ?
#
loop_
_entity_poly.entity_id
_entity_poly.type
_entity_poly.pdbx_seq_one_letter_code
_entity_poly.pdbx_strand_id
1 'polypeptide(L)'
;MQALRTIGWVIMTIILVAFIAINWRPVAINFWPLSDGSFLRFEWPVGFVALVFFLLGFLPMWLVNRAGRWRTSRRIATLENTLRSSSLGTAPPVPATTPLDAQAPATQSPPQ
;
A
#
# COMPACT_ATOMS: atom_id res chain seq x y z
N MET A 1 5.88 -7.76 -18.24
CA MET A 1 6.26 -7.04 -17.00
C MET A 1 7.11 -7.85 -16.03
N GLN A 2 6.84 -9.15 -15.84
CA GLN A 2 7.59 -9.96 -14.86
C GLN A 2 9.04 -10.21 -15.28
N ALA A 3 9.31 -10.52 -16.55
CA ALA A 3 10.68 -10.69 -17.06
C ALA A 3 11.53 -9.43 -16.89
N LEU A 4 11.03 -8.26 -17.28
CA LEU A 4 11.74 -6.98 -17.13
C LEU A 4 12.02 -6.65 -15.65
N ARG A 5 11.05 -6.92 -14.77
CA ARG A 5 11.24 -6.79 -13.32
C ARG A 5 12.31 -7.74 -12.79
N THR A 6 12.31 -9.01 -13.22
CA THR A 6 13.32 -9.99 -12.80
C THR A 6 14.71 -9.60 -13.30
N ILE A 7 14.84 -9.18 -14.55
CA ILE A 7 16.11 -8.69 -15.12
C ILE A 7 16.65 -7.50 -14.33
N GLY A 8 15.80 -6.52 -13.99
CA GLY A 8 16.20 -5.38 -13.16
C GLY A 8 16.70 -5.81 -11.78
N TRP A 9 16.01 -6.75 -11.12
CA TRP A 9 16.46 -7.31 -9.85
C TRP A 9 17.78 -8.06 -9.97
N VAL A 10 17.96 -8.87 -11.01
CA VAL A 10 19.19 -9.62 -11.26
C VAL A 10 20.38 -8.67 -11.46
N ILE A 11 20.23 -7.64 -12.30
CA ILE A 11 21.28 -6.63 -12.52
C ILE A 11 21.62 -5.91 -11.21
N MET A 12 20.59 -5.50 -10.45
CA MET A 12 20.80 -4.83 -9.16
C MET A 12 21.56 -5.72 -8.18
N THR A 13 21.20 -7.01 -8.08
CA THR A 13 21.88 -7.98 -7.23
C THR A 13 23.33 -8.19 -7.66
N ILE A 14 23.61 -8.30 -8.97
CA ILE A 14 24.98 -8.43 -9.48
C ILE A 14 25.82 -7.22 -9.09
N ILE A 15 25.31 -6.00 -9.30
CA ILE A 15 26.01 -4.76 -8.93
C ILE A 15 26.30 -4.73 -7.42
N LEU A 16 25.31 -5.09 -6.60
CA LEU A 16 25.44 -5.09 -5.15
C LEU A 16 26.50 -6.09 -4.67
N VAL A 17 26.47 -7.31 -5.19
CA VAL A 17 27.46 -8.36 -4.86
C VAL A 17 28.86 -7.94 -5.32
N ALA A 18 29.00 -7.42 -6.53
CA ALA A 18 30.28 -6.93 -7.04
C ALA A 18 30.83 -5.80 -6.16
N PHE A 19 29.99 -4.84 -5.78
CA PHE A 19 30.37 -3.75 -4.88
C PHE A 19 30.86 -4.28 -3.52
N ILE A 20 30.14 -5.23 -2.92
CA ILE A 20 30.53 -5.84 -1.64
C ILE A 20 31.88 -6.56 -1.79
N ALA A 21 32.05 -7.37 -2.85
CA ALA A 21 33.27 -8.13 -3.08
C ALA A 21 34.49 -7.23 -3.32
N ILE A 22 34.35 -6.18 -4.14
CA ILE A 22 35.42 -5.20 -4.42
C ILE A 22 35.80 -4.42 -3.16
N ASN A 23 34.81 -4.09 -2.33
CA ASN A 23 34.99 -3.33 -1.10
C ASN A 23 35.14 -4.22 0.15
N TRP A 24 35.59 -5.46 -0.01
CA TRP A 24 35.86 -6.38 1.09
C TRP A 24 37.21 -6.07 1.77
N ARG A 25 37.33 -4.83 2.25
CA ARG A 25 38.49 -4.34 3.00
C ARG A 25 38.06 -4.12 4.45
N PRO A 26 38.66 -4.85 5.42
CA PRO A 26 38.39 -4.60 6.83
C PRO A 26 38.93 -3.21 7.20
N VAL A 27 38.07 -2.37 7.79
CA VAL A 27 38.45 -1.06 8.30
C VAL A 27 38.16 -1.04 9.80
N ALA A 28 39.16 -0.61 10.57
CA ALA A 28 39.02 -0.43 12.00
C ALA A 28 38.10 0.76 12.30
N ILE A 29 36.97 0.49 12.94
CA ILE A 29 36.03 1.48 13.43
C ILE A 29 36.24 1.63 14.93
N ASN A 30 36.44 2.86 15.41
CA ASN A 30 36.51 3.17 16.84
C ASN A 30 35.08 3.22 17.40
N PHE A 31 34.68 2.20 18.15
CA PHE A 31 33.32 2.08 18.69
C PHE A 31 33.15 2.81 20.03
N TRP A 32 34.13 2.69 20.93
CA TRP A 32 34.00 3.24 22.28
C TRP A 32 35.36 3.64 22.86
N PRO A 33 35.48 4.84 23.46
CA PRO A 33 36.68 5.23 24.20
C PRO A 33 36.78 4.47 25.52
N LEU A 34 37.89 3.80 25.77
CA LEU A 34 38.21 3.16 27.04
C LEU A 34 38.87 4.17 28.00
N SER A 35 38.81 3.87 29.30
CA SER A 35 39.36 4.71 30.37
C SER A 35 40.88 4.87 30.33
N ASP A 36 41.58 4.00 29.58
CA ASP A 36 43.02 4.04 29.32
C ASP A 36 43.41 4.96 28.15
N GLY A 37 42.43 5.64 27.53
CA GLY A 37 42.63 6.49 26.36
C GLY A 37 42.72 5.72 25.03
N SER A 38 42.55 4.40 25.05
CA SER A 38 42.42 3.58 23.85
C SER A 38 40.97 3.57 23.34
N PHE A 39 40.77 3.09 22.11
CA PHE A 39 39.43 2.88 21.57
C PHE A 39 39.21 1.40 21.32
N LEU A 40 38.03 0.90 21.64
CA LEU A 40 37.60 -0.41 21.22
C LEU A 40 37.42 -0.39 19.70
N ARG A 41 38.30 -1.09 18.99
CA ARG A 41 38.31 -1.16 17.53
C ARG A 41 37.64 -2.43 17.06
N PHE A 42 36.66 -2.30 16.18
CA PHE A 42 36.15 -3.44 15.43
C PHE A 42 36.49 -3.28 13.95
N GLU A 43 37.02 -4.33 13.36
CA GLU A 43 37.34 -4.38 11.94
C GLU A 43 36.14 -4.88 11.15
N TRP A 44 35.34 -3.95 10.63
CA TRP A 44 34.19 -4.28 9.78
C TRP A 44 34.54 -4.09 8.31
N PRO A 45 34.16 -5.02 7.42
CA PRO A 45 34.31 -4.82 5.98
C PRO A 45 33.49 -3.61 5.51
N VAL A 46 34.11 -2.70 4.76
CA VAL A 46 33.43 -1.51 4.21
C VAL A 46 32.22 -1.89 3.38
N GLY A 47 32.32 -2.95 2.58
CA GLY A 47 31.21 -3.48 1.79
C GLY A 47 29.98 -3.86 2.63
N PHE A 48 30.17 -4.41 3.83
CA PHE A 48 29.06 -4.74 4.73
C PHE A 48 28.39 -3.49 5.28
N VAL A 49 29.17 -2.52 5.76
CA VAL A 49 28.65 -1.26 6.30
C VAL A 49 27.86 -0.50 5.23
N ALA A 50 28.41 -0.39 4.02
CA ALA A 50 27.75 0.24 2.89
C ALA A 50 26.46 -0.48 2.48
N LEU A 51 26.44 -1.82 2.52
CA LEU A 51 25.23 -2.59 2.27
C LEU A 51 24.14 -2.28 3.31
N VAL A 52 24.49 -2.23 4.59
CA VAL A 52 23.55 -1.92 5.67
C VAL A 52 22.95 -0.54 5.48
N PHE A 53 23.76 0.49 5.23
CA PHE A 53 23.26 1.86 4.99
C PHE A 53 22.42 1.95 3.71
N PHE A 54 22.81 1.24 2.65
CA PHE A 54 22.03 1.16 1.42
C PHE A 54 20.65 0.54 1.68
N LEU A 55 20.58 -0.59 2.40
CA LEU A 55 19.33 -1.20 2.81
C LEU A 55 18.52 -0.27 3.71
N LEU A 56 19.16 0.42 4.65
CA LEU A 56 18.49 1.34 5.57
C LEU A 56 17.83 2.51 4.83
N GLY A 57 18.49 3.07 3.81
CA GLY A 57 17.93 4.12 2.96
C GLY A 57 16.88 3.60 1.97
N PHE A 58 17.04 2.37 1.48
CA PHE A 58 16.13 1.78 0.50
C PHE A 58 14.84 1.24 1.11
N LEU A 59 14.88 0.66 2.32
CA LEU A 59 13.72 0.12 3.03
C LEU A 59 12.55 1.09 3.16
N PRO A 60 12.73 2.34 3.66
CA PRO A 60 11.61 3.26 3.85
C PRO A 60 10.98 3.64 2.51
N MET A 61 11.78 3.90 1.48
CA MET A 61 11.28 4.23 0.14
C MET A 61 10.54 3.05 -0.49
N TRP A 62 11.08 1.83 -0.36
CA TRP A 62 10.44 0.61 -0.83
C TRP A 62 9.09 0.37 -0.14
N LEU A 63 9.03 0.57 1.18
CA LEU A 63 7.82 0.37 1.97
C LEU A 63 6.72 1.36 1.59
N VAL A 64 7.05 2.65 1.40
CA VAL A 64 6.11 3.67 0.92
C VAL A 64 5.52 3.28 -0.44
N ASN A 65 6.37 2.88 -1.39
CA ASN A 65 5.92 2.49 -2.72
C ASN A 65 5.05 1.22 -2.69
N ARG A 66 5.39 0.26 -1.83
CA ARG A 66 4.61 -0.96 -1.61
C ARG A 66 3.25 -0.67 -0.99
N ALA A 67 3.20 0.21 0.03
CA ALA A 67 1.98 0.62 0.71
C ALA A 67 1.05 1.39 -0.24
N GLY A 68 1.59 2.28 -1.07
CA GLY A 68 0.83 3.00 -2.08
C GLY A 68 0.12 2.05 -3.05
N ARG A 69 0.83 1.06 -3.59
CA ARG A 69 0.24 0.07 -4.49
C ARG A 69 -0.85 -0.76 -3.81
N TRP A 70 -0.63 -1.17 -2.56
CA TRP A 70 -1.63 -1.89 -1.76
C TRP A 70 -2.90 -1.06 -1.52
N ARG A 71 -2.74 0.22 -1.16
CA ARG A 71 -3.87 1.13 -0.91
C ARG A 71 -4.70 1.37 -2.15
N THR A 72 -4.07 1.57 -3.32
CA THR A 72 -4.78 1.77 -4.59
C THR A 72 -5.54 0.50 -5.00
N SER A 73 -4.92 -0.68 -4.90
CA SER A 73 -5.58 -1.95 -5.20
C SER A 73 -6.80 -2.20 -4.30
N ARG A 74 -6.72 -1.91 -3.00
CA ARG A 74 -7.88 -1.99 -2.09
C ARG A 74 -9.01 -1.04 -2.48
N ARG A 75 -8.67 0.22 -2.78
CA ARG A 75 -9.68 1.21 -3.21
C ARG A 75 -10.40 0.78 -4.48
N ILE A 76 -9.68 0.27 -5.46
CA ILE A 76 -10.26 -0.26 -6.70
C ILE A 76 -11.22 -1.40 -6.39
N ALA A 77 -10.80 -2.39 -5.59
CA ALA A 77 -11.65 -3.52 -5.22
C ALA A 77 -12.93 -3.09 -4.48
N THR A 78 -12.85 -2.07 -3.61
CA THR A 78 -14.03 -1.49 -2.95
C THR A 78 -14.97 -0.83 -3.96
N LEU A 79 -14.44 -0.02 -4.88
CA LEU A 79 -15.25 0.63 -5.93
C LEU A 79 -15.93 -0.39 -6.84
N GLU A 80 -15.21 -1.42 -7.27
CA GLU A 80 -15.75 -2.52 -8.07
C GLU A 80 -16.88 -3.26 -7.34
N ASN A 81 -16.71 -3.51 -6.03
CA ASN A 81 -17.74 -4.17 -5.24
C ASN A 81 -18.98 -3.29 -5.06
N THR A 82 -18.81 -1.98 -4.81
CA THR A 82 -19.93 -1.03 -4.72
C THR A 82 -20.69 -0.93 -6.04
N LEU A 83 -19.98 -0.85 -7.17
CA LEU A 83 -20.61 -0.85 -8.50
C LEU A 83 -21.38 -2.15 -8.75
N ARG A 84 -20.83 -3.31 -8.38
CA ARG A 84 -21.51 -4.61 -8.50
C ARG A 84 -22.74 -4.70 -7.60
N SER A 85 -22.67 -4.24 -6.35
CA SER A 85 -23.83 -4.22 -5.46
C SER A 85 -24.91 -3.24 -5.94
N SER A 86 -24.51 -2.10 -6.51
CA SER A 86 -25.45 -1.13 -7.08
C SER A 86 -26.11 -1.61 -8.37
N SER A 87 -25.45 -2.47 -9.15
CA SER A 87 -26.04 -3.06 -10.34
C SER A 87 -26.93 -4.28 -10.05
N LEU A 88 -26.68 -5.00 -8.94
CA LEU A 88 -27.53 -6.12 -8.50
C LEU A 88 -28.72 -5.69 -7.62
N GLY A 89 -28.67 -4.50 -7.02
CA GLY A 89 -29.73 -4.00 -6.14
C GLY A 89 -30.36 -2.72 -6.68
N THR A 90 -31.44 -2.85 -7.45
CA THR A 90 -32.66 -2.01 -7.40
C THR A 90 -33.68 -2.61 -8.38
N ALA A 91 -34.56 -3.47 -7.88
CA ALA A 91 -35.93 -3.45 -8.40
C ALA A 91 -36.55 -2.15 -7.85
N PRO A 92 -37.18 -1.29 -8.66
CA PRO A 92 -37.78 -0.07 -8.16
C PRO A 92 -38.82 -0.44 -7.10
N PRO A 93 -38.93 0.29 -5.98
CA PRO A 93 -40.15 0.22 -5.19
C PRO A 93 -41.29 0.64 -6.12
N VAL A 94 -42.18 -0.29 -6.44
CA VAL A 94 -43.42 0.02 -7.16
C VAL A 94 -44.13 1.06 -6.31
N PRO A 95 -44.38 2.29 -6.82
CA PRO A 95 -45.17 3.25 -6.08
C PRO A 95 -46.57 2.65 -5.93
N ALA A 96 -46.97 2.33 -4.69
CA ALA A 96 -48.34 1.97 -4.38
C ALA A 96 -49.21 3.22 -4.59
N THR A 97 -49.83 3.31 -5.76
CA THR A 97 -50.83 4.30 -6.13
C THR A 97 -52.05 4.16 -5.22
N THR A 98 -52.34 5.21 -4.45
CA THR A 98 -53.68 5.78 -4.21
C THR A 98 -54.81 4.91 -3.61
N PRO A 99 -55.29 5.23 -2.39
CA PRO A 99 -56.69 5.08 -2.04
C PRO A 99 -57.38 6.45 -2.12
N LEU A 100 -57.73 6.87 -3.34
CA LEU A 100 -58.68 7.94 -3.62
C LEU A 100 -59.89 7.28 -4.29
N ASP A 101 -60.54 6.34 -3.59
CA ASP A 101 -61.80 5.75 -4.05
C ASP A 101 -62.57 5.08 -2.91
N ALA A 102 -62.80 5.83 -1.83
CA ALA A 102 -63.65 5.39 -0.73
C ALA A 102 -64.46 6.55 -0.11
N GLN A 103 -65.00 7.46 -0.93
CA GLN A 103 -66.12 8.29 -0.44
C GLN A 103 -66.94 8.92 -1.57
N ALA A 104 -67.97 8.18 -2.04
CA ALA A 104 -69.30 8.69 -2.43
C ALA A 104 -70.09 7.49 -3.00
N PRO A 105 -71.35 7.26 -2.59
CA PRO A 105 -72.40 8.25 -2.84
C PRO A 105 -73.42 8.39 -1.69
N ALA A 106 -73.65 9.62 -1.23
CA ALA A 106 -74.91 9.98 -0.58
C ALA A 106 -75.59 11.06 -1.42
N THR A 107 -76.69 10.63 -2.02
CA THR A 107 -77.63 11.32 -2.88
C THR A 107 -78.20 12.59 -2.23
N GLN A 108 -78.11 13.73 -2.95
CA GLN A 108 -79.08 14.85 -3.13
C GLN A 108 -80.07 15.11 -1.97
N SER A 109 -80.21 16.32 -1.39
CA SER A 109 -80.92 17.49 -1.98
C SER A 109 -80.93 18.72 -1.03
N PRO A 110 -80.89 19.99 -1.51
CA PRO A 110 -81.35 21.21 -0.81
C PRO A 110 -82.64 21.79 -1.46
N PRO A 111 -83.31 22.90 -1.02
CA PRO A 111 -83.17 23.75 0.19
C PRO A 111 -84.52 24.09 0.91
N GLN A 112 -84.46 24.75 2.08
CA GLN A 112 -85.43 25.75 2.58
C GLN A 112 -84.64 26.86 3.26
#